data_AF-A0A5N8WMK9-F1
#
_entry.id   AF-A0A5N8WMK9-F1
#
_cell.length_a   1.000
_cell.length_b   1.000
_cell.length_c   1.000
_cell.angle_alpha   90.00
_cell.angle_beta   90.00
_cell.angle_gamma   90.00
#
_symmetry.space_group_name_H-M   'P 1'
#
loop_
_entity.id
_entity.type
_entity.pdbx_description
1 polymer ?
#
loop_
_entity_poly.entity_id
_entity_poly.type
_entity_poly.pdbx_seq_one_letter_code
_entity_poly.pdbx_strand_id
1 'polypeptide(L)'
;MAEGWAEGGLRAVRGALQAQDGVALLAALRRGPACEVLQLAGNGVAGAAARGLPGAAEMAASFVGELQQRGFRGDEELADQLRAARGDAAIPLLRPLAVDLEMLAMLLEGDVAETGGRIDLSNGECWPAFTDELGTGLEAEEADDPERWLYVPALGSRAGYRDMELFIDGLGDVALADRLRIAIAGRGAFRRFKDVLARDERAWRRYHRLSDERQRGRARAWLAEEGYCPSASCSASSR
;
A
#
# COMPACT_ATOMS: atom_id res chain seq x y z
N MET A 1 -3.23 25.96 1.28
CA MET A 1 -3.55 24.52 1.05
C MET A 1 -2.86 24.13 -0.25
N ALA A 2 -1.73 23.44 -0.18
CA ALA A 2 -1.02 23.03 -1.39
C ALA A 2 -1.98 22.18 -2.25
N GLU A 3 -2.11 22.54 -3.53
CA GLU A 3 -2.86 21.73 -4.48
C GLU A 3 -2.19 20.37 -4.54
N GLY A 4 -2.93 19.31 -4.17
CA GLY A 4 -2.43 17.94 -4.25
C GLY A 4 -2.06 17.56 -5.69
N TRP A 5 -1.64 16.32 -5.90
CA TRP A 5 -1.27 15.84 -7.24
C TRP A 5 -2.26 16.25 -8.34
N ALA A 6 -1.76 16.95 -9.36
CA ALA A 6 -2.47 17.12 -10.62
C ALA A 6 -2.71 15.74 -11.28
N GLU A 7 -3.79 15.60 -12.03
CA GLU A 7 -4.24 14.32 -12.58
C GLU A 7 -3.16 13.60 -13.42
N GLY A 8 -2.36 14.36 -14.17
CA GLY A 8 -1.24 13.82 -14.95
C GLY A 8 -0.04 13.38 -14.11
N GLY A 9 0.16 13.95 -12.92
CA GLY A 9 1.33 13.66 -12.08
C GLY A 9 1.28 12.26 -11.46
N LEU A 10 0.16 11.89 -10.86
CA LEU A 10 0.00 10.55 -10.27
C LEU A 10 -0.03 9.45 -11.33
N ARG A 11 -0.65 9.72 -12.49
CA ARG A 11 -0.62 8.82 -13.65
C ARG A 11 0.81 8.57 -14.13
N ALA A 12 1.65 9.61 -14.16
CA ALA A 12 3.06 9.47 -14.50
C ALA A 12 3.85 8.64 -13.49
N VAL A 13 3.59 8.80 -12.18
CA VAL A 13 4.20 7.96 -11.12
C VAL A 13 3.85 6.49 -11.33
N ARG A 14 2.55 6.18 -11.49
CA ARG A 14 2.10 4.79 -11.72
C ARG A 14 2.65 4.21 -13.03
N GLY A 15 2.67 5.00 -14.10
CA GLY A 15 3.25 4.57 -15.39
C GLY A 15 4.74 4.26 -15.29
N ALA A 16 5.51 5.07 -14.58
CA ALA A 16 6.93 4.83 -14.35
C ALA A 16 7.19 3.57 -13.50
N LEU A 17 6.36 3.33 -12.48
CA LEU A 17 6.42 2.10 -11.67
C LEU A 17 6.13 0.85 -12.52
N GLN A 18 5.08 0.90 -13.35
CA GLN A 18 4.73 -0.20 -14.26
C GLN A 18 5.84 -0.50 -15.27
N ALA A 19 6.47 0.55 -15.80
CA ALA A 19 7.60 0.43 -16.74
C ALA A 19 8.94 0.12 -16.05
N GLN A 20 8.97 0.07 -14.70
CA GLN A 20 10.19 -0.04 -13.89
C GLN A 20 11.26 1.02 -14.22
N ASP A 21 10.81 2.20 -14.68
CA ASP A 21 11.69 3.31 -15.06
C ASP A 21 11.94 4.23 -13.86
N GLY A 22 13.09 4.03 -13.22
CA GLY A 22 13.52 4.83 -12.08
C GLY A 22 13.78 6.30 -12.41
N VAL A 23 14.21 6.62 -13.63
CA VAL A 23 14.47 8.00 -14.05
C VAL A 23 13.15 8.74 -14.25
N ALA A 24 12.21 8.13 -14.95
CA ALA A 24 10.87 8.66 -15.12
C ALA A 24 10.13 8.79 -13.78
N LEU A 25 10.31 7.83 -12.86
CA LEU A 25 9.73 7.86 -11.52
C LEU A 25 10.21 9.09 -10.74
N LEU A 26 11.52 9.30 -10.66
CA LEU A 26 12.10 10.44 -9.94
C LEU A 26 11.68 11.78 -10.56
N ALA A 27 11.58 11.85 -11.89
CA ALA A 27 11.07 13.02 -12.59
C ALA A 27 9.58 13.28 -12.27
N ALA A 28 8.75 12.24 -12.23
CA ALA A 28 7.34 12.34 -11.88
C ALA A 28 7.15 12.78 -10.42
N LEU A 29 7.95 12.26 -9.49
CA LEU A 29 7.90 12.59 -8.06
C LEU A 29 8.16 14.08 -7.78
N ARG A 30 8.96 14.76 -8.58
CA ARG A 30 9.21 16.20 -8.46
C ARG A 30 8.03 17.09 -8.86
N ARG A 31 6.97 16.53 -9.46
CA ARG A 31 5.82 17.28 -9.99
C ARG A 31 4.66 17.42 -9.00
N GLY A 32 4.78 16.86 -7.80
CA GLY A 32 3.72 16.86 -6.80
C GLY A 32 4.21 16.57 -5.38
N PRO A 33 3.30 16.56 -4.39
CA PRO A 33 3.65 16.32 -3.00
C PRO A 33 4.00 14.84 -2.77
N ALA A 34 5.29 14.55 -2.68
CA ALA A 34 5.82 13.19 -2.46
C ALA A 34 5.28 12.52 -1.19
N CYS A 35 4.98 13.29 -0.14
CA CYS A 35 4.41 12.79 1.12
C CYS A 35 3.06 12.07 0.96
N GLU A 36 2.36 12.28 -0.15
CA GLU A 36 1.09 11.61 -0.45
C GLU A 36 1.23 10.28 -1.21
N VAL A 37 2.44 9.87 -1.58
CA VAL A 37 2.71 8.67 -2.41
C VAL A 37 3.92 7.87 -1.91
N LEU A 38 4.23 7.97 -0.61
CA LEU A 38 5.43 7.38 -0.03
C LEU A 38 5.41 5.85 -0.15
N GLN A 39 4.32 5.21 0.27
CA GLN A 39 4.18 3.75 0.23
C GLN A 39 4.01 3.23 -1.21
N LEU A 40 3.34 3.99 -2.07
CA LEU A 40 3.19 3.68 -3.50
C LEU A 40 4.53 3.69 -4.24
N ALA A 41 5.34 4.73 -4.07
CA ALA A 41 6.56 4.94 -4.84
C ALA A 41 7.82 4.41 -4.15
N GLY A 42 7.74 4.09 -2.86
CA GLY A 42 8.88 3.78 -1.99
C GLY A 42 9.78 2.66 -2.52
N ASN A 43 9.21 1.54 -2.98
CA ASN A 43 9.98 0.44 -3.56
C ASN A 43 10.74 0.88 -4.82
N GLY A 44 10.11 1.67 -5.69
CA GLY A 44 10.74 2.20 -6.90
C GLY A 44 11.87 3.18 -6.59
N VAL A 45 11.70 4.02 -5.56
CA VAL A 45 12.75 4.92 -5.06
C VAL A 45 13.91 4.13 -4.44
N ALA A 46 13.63 3.12 -3.61
CA ALA A 46 14.66 2.24 -3.06
C ALA A 46 15.44 1.52 -4.18
N GLY A 47 14.74 0.96 -5.17
CA GLY A 47 15.38 0.33 -6.32
C GLY A 47 16.22 1.31 -7.14
N ALA A 48 15.76 2.55 -7.32
CA ALA A 48 16.54 3.61 -7.99
C ALA A 48 17.80 4.00 -7.20
N ALA A 49 17.70 4.09 -5.86
CA ALA A 49 18.82 4.41 -4.98
C ALA A 49 19.88 3.29 -4.99
N ALA A 50 19.45 2.03 -4.90
CA ALA A 50 20.34 0.87 -4.96
C ALA A 50 21.13 0.77 -6.29
N ARG A 51 20.55 1.29 -7.39
CA ARG A 51 21.21 1.38 -8.70
C ARG A 51 22.09 2.63 -8.87
N GLY A 52 22.15 3.51 -7.88
CA GLY A 52 22.91 4.75 -7.95
C GLY A 52 22.37 5.77 -8.95
N LEU A 53 21.06 5.77 -9.24
CA LEU A 53 20.48 6.74 -10.18
C LEU A 53 20.61 8.18 -9.65
N PRO A 54 20.91 9.18 -10.51
CA PRO A 54 21.07 10.57 -10.09
C PRO A 54 19.84 11.12 -9.34
N GLY A 55 20.06 11.64 -8.14
CA GLY A 55 19.01 12.21 -7.26
C GLY A 55 18.15 11.17 -6.53
N ALA A 56 18.38 9.87 -6.72
CA ALA A 56 17.61 8.83 -6.03
C ALA A 56 17.90 8.79 -4.51
N ALA A 57 19.17 8.95 -4.12
CA ALA A 57 19.57 8.96 -2.71
C ALA A 57 18.97 10.15 -1.93
N GLU A 58 18.90 11.33 -2.57
CA GLU A 58 18.26 12.53 -1.98
C GLU A 58 16.74 12.33 -1.85
N MET A 59 16.09 11.79 -2.89
CA MET A 59 14.66 11.47 -2.83
C MET A 59 14.35 10.44 -1.72
N ALA A 60 15.18 9.40 -1.61
CA ALA A 60 15.06 8.39 -0.56
C ALA A 60 15.25 9.00 0.84
N ALA A 61 16.21 9.90 1.04
CA ALA A 61 16.39 10.61 2.30
C ALA A 61 15.18 11.49 2.66
N SER A 62 14.62 12.19 1.68
CA SER A 62 13.39 12.96 1.84
C SER A 62 12.21 12.08 2.26
N PHE A 63 12.01 10.94 1.60
CA PHE A 63 10.98 9.95 1.97
C PHE A 63 11.16 9.47 3.41
N VAL A 64 12.39 9.15 3.82
CA VAL A 64 12.69 8.70 5.20
C VAL A 64 12.23 9.75 6.22
N GLY A 65 12.51 11.03 5.99
CA GLY A 65 12.09 12.11 6.89
C GLY A 65 10.56 12.21 7.02
N GLU A 66 9.85 12.17 5.90
CA GLU A 66 8.38 12.23 5.85
C GLU A 66 7.73 11.00 6.53
N LEU A 67 8.27 9.80 6.27
CA LEU A 67 7.82 8.55 6.89
C LEU A 67 7.98 8.58 8.41
N GLN A 68 9.12 9.05 8.91
CA GLN A 68 9.38 9.19 10.35
C GLN A 68 8.46 10.23 11.00
N GLN A 69 8.21 11.36 10.32
CA GLN A 69 7.33 12.39 10.84
C GLN A 69 5.88 11.92 10.94
N ARG A 70 5.42 11.13 9.95
CA ARG A 70 4.05 10.62 9.87
C ARG A 70 3.81 9.43 10.81
N GLY A 71 4.75 8.49 10.88
CA GLY A 71 4.73 7.35 11.79
C GLY A 71 3.53 6.41 11.62
N PHE A 72 3.02 6.23 10.40
CA PHE A 72 1.98 5.24 10.16
C PHE A 72 2.56 3.82 10.15
N ARG A 73 1.72 2.83 10.47
CA ARG A 73 2.09 1.41 10.36
C ARG A 73 2.57 1.10 8.93
N GLY A 74 3.78 0.55 8.80
CA GLY A 74 4.46 0.33 7.52
C GLY A 74 5.55 1.35 7.19
N ASP A 75 5.58 2.50 7.87
CA ASP A 75 6.50 3.59 7.54
C ASP A 75 7.92 3.30 8.00
N GLU A 76 8.07 2.65 9.15
CA GLU A 76 9.37 2.23 9.66
C GLU A 76 10.03 1.21 8.72
N GLU A 77 9.27 0.21 8.28
CA GLU A 77 9.76 -0.83 7.37
C GLU A 77 10.19 -0.24 6.02
N LEU A 78 9.43 0.72 5.48
CA LEU A 78 9.83 1.41 4.25
C LEU A 78 11.04 2.32 4.47
N ALA A 79 11.10 3.02 5.60
CA ALA A 79 12.22 3.90 5.91
C ALA A 79 13.53 3.09 6.05
N ASP A 80 13.49 1.92 6.69
CA ASP A 80 14.64 1.01 6.78
C ASP A 80 15.07 0.50 5.42
N GLN A 81 14.12 0.11 4.56
CA GLN A 81 14.43 -0.29 3.18
C GLN A 81 15.13 0.83 2.40
N LEU A 82 14.67 2.08 2.55
CA LEU A 82 15.26 3.24 1.87
C LEU A 82 16.67 3.57 2.43
N ARG A 83 16.90 3.44 3.73
CA ARG A 83 18.23 3.62 4.35
C ARG A 83 19.20 2.54 3.88
N ALA A 84 18.78 1.28 3.87
CA ALA A 84 19.57 0.17 3.37
C ALA A 84 19.93 0.35 1.88
N ALA A 85 18.97 0.77 1.05
CA ALA A 85 19.20 1.05 -0.37
C ALA A 85 20.19 2.19 -0.63
N ARG A 86 20.37 3.10 0.34
CA ARG A 86 21.38 4.17 0.30
C ARG A 86 22.75 3.74 0.82
N GLY A 87 22.86 2.58 1.47
CA GLY A 87 24.05 2.12 2.17
C GLY A 87 24.24 2.73 3.56
N ASP A 88 23.22 3.40 4.10
CA ASP A 88 23.25 4.09 5.40
C ASP A 88 22.95 3.15 6.58
N ALA A 89 22.36 1.98 6.31
CA ALA A 89 21.94 1.02 7.32
C ALA A 89 22.19 -0.41 6.84
N ALA A 90 22.27 -1.33 7.80
CA ALA A 90 22.30 -2.75 7.51
C ALA A 90 20.99 -3.18 6.83
N ILE A 91 21.08 -4.16 5.92
CA ILE A 91 19.91 -4.76 5.28
C ILE A 91 19.14 -5.53 6.37
N PRO A 92 17.84 -5.27 6.56
CA PRO A 92 17.00 -6.05 7.46
C PRO A 92 17.08 -7.55 7.12
N LEU A 93 17.08 -8.42 8.14
CA LEU A 93 17.07 -9.88 7.97
C LEU A 93 15.69 -10.41 7.55
N LEU A 94 15.03 -9.75 6.59
CA LEU A 94 13.74 -10.12 6.02
C LEU A 94 13.94 -10.74 4.64
N ARG A 95 13.15 -11.77 4.33
CA ARG A 95 13.21 -12.45 3.03
C ARG A 95 12.46 -11.62 1.97
N PRO A 96 13.09 -11.24 0.85
CA PRO A 96 12.38 -10.54 -0.22
C PRO A 96 11.27 -11.41 -0.83
N LEU A 97 10.08 -10.85 -1.01
CA LEU A 97 8.95 -11.50 -1.68
C LEU A 97 8.32 -10.53 -2.70
N ALA A 98 8.12 -11.00 -3.93
CA ALA A 98 7.58 -10.22 -5.03
C ALA A 98 6.05 -10.13 -4.99
N VAL A 99 5.52 -9.64 -3.87
CA VAL A 99 4.08 -9.57 -3.61
C VAL A 99 3.50 -8.22 -4.04
N ASP A 100 2.31 -8.25 -4.62
CA ASP A 100 1.51 -7.04 -4.84
C ASP A 100 0.87 -6.61 -3.51
N LEU A 101 1.39 -5.51 -2.95
CA LEU A 101 0.89 -4.93 -1.70
C LEU A 101 -0.56 -4.46 -1.78
N GLU A 102 -1.07 -4.13 -2.96
CA GLU A 102 -2.48 -3.77 -3.15
C GLU A 102 -3.37 -5.00 -2.99
N MET A 103 -3.03 -6.08 -3.68
CA MET A 103 -3.73 -7.35 -3.55
C MET A 103 -3.65 -7.92 -2.13
N LEU A 104 -2.48 -7.84 -1.49
CA LEU A 104 -2.32 -8.25 -0.10
C LEU A 104 -3.17 -7.41 0.85
N ALA A 105 -3.20 -6.08 0.67
CA ALA A 105 -4.04 -5.22 1.49
C ALA A 105 -5.53 -5.55 1.33
N MET A 106 -5.97 -5.91 0.12
CA MET A 106 -7.34 -6.37 -0.11
C MET A 106 -7.67 -7.64 0.68
N LEU A 107 -6.77 -8.63 0.71
CA LEU A 107 -6.96 -9.86 1.51
C LEU A 107 -7.02 -9.55 3.01
N LEU A 108 -6.10 -8.72 3.51
CA LEU A 108 -6.03 -8.34 4.92
C LEU A 108 -7.26 -7.54 5.38
N GLU A 109 -7.86 -6.74 4.51
CA GLU A 109 -8.99 -5.86 4.85
C GLU A 109 -10.35 -6.41 4.36
N GLY A 110 -10.37 -7.66 3.91
CA GLY A 110 -11.58 -8.42 3.62
C GLY A 110 -12.50 -8.57 4.84
N ASP A 111 -13.73 -9.02 4.61
CA ASP A 111 -14.65 -9.31 5.72
C ASP A 111 -14.07 -10.46 6.57
N VAL A 112 -14.21 -10.40 7.89
CA VAL A 112 -13.78 -11.50 8.77
C VAL A 112 -14.62 -12.77 8.53
N ALA A 113 -15.82 -12.62 7.96
CA ALA A 113 -16.63 -13.73 7.48
C ALA A 113 -16.06 -14.37 6.20
N GLU A 114 -15.21 -13.65 5.45
CA GLU A 114 -14.41 -14.20 4.37
C GLU A 114 -13.11 -14.79 4.97
N THR A 115 -12.64 -15.90 4.44
CA THR A 115 -11.52 -16.68 5.02
C THR A 115 -10.13 -16.11 4.73
N GLY A 116 -10.03 -14.83 4.30
CA GLY A 116 -8.77 -14.20 3.90
C GLY A 116 -8.23 -14.77 2.59
N GLY A 117 -6.97 -15.23 2.59
CA GLY A 117 -6.32 -15.80 1.41
C GLY A 117 -4.98 -16.46 1.72
N ARG A 118 -4.18 -16.67 0.68
CA ARG A 118 -2.80 -17.18 0.77
C ARG A 118 -1.90 -16.50 -0.25
N ILE A 119 -0.61 -16.47 0.02
CA ILE A 119 0.44 -16.05 -0.93
C ILE A 119 1.25 -17.27 -1.32
N ASP A 120 1.48 -17.45 -2.61
CA ASP A 120 2.46 -18.42 -3.11
C ASP A 120 3.87 -17.84 -2.93
N LEU A 121 4.68 -18.45 -2.05
CA LEU A 121 6.02 -17.99 -1.72
C LEU A 121 7.03 -18.11 -2.87
N SER A 122 6.72 -18.92 -3.89
CA SER A 122 7.59 -19.09 -5.06
C SER A 122 7.53 -17.93 -6.05
N ASN A 123 6.38 -17.24 -6.12
CA ASN A 123 6.13 -16.22 -7.13
C ASN A 123 5.51 -14.91 -6.58
N GLY A 124 5.05 -14.90 -5.32
CA GLY A 124 4.43 -13.77 -4.63
C GLY A 124 2.95 -13.53 -4.97
N GLU A 125 2.29 -14.45 -5.68
CA GLU A 125 0.89 -14.30 -6.10
C GLU A 125 -0.07 -14.42 -4.91
N CYS A 126 -1.01 -13.48 -4.81
CA CYS A 126 -2.05 -13.45 -3.80
C CYS A 126 -3.32 -14.17 -4.28
N TRP A 127 -3.76 -15.16 -3.52
CA TRP A 127 -4.93 -15.99 -3.80
C TRP A 127 -6.00 -15.79 -2.73
N PRO A 128 -7.18 -15.26 -3.07
CA PRO A 128 -8.31 -15.21 -2.13
C PRO A 128 -8.79 -16.62 -1.74
N ALA A 129 -9.31 -16.78 -0.53
CA ALA A 129 -9.70 -18.10 -0.04
C ALA A 129 -10.94 -18.70 -0.73
N PHE A 130 -11.78 -17.88 -1.39
CA PHE A 130 -12.94 -18.38 -2.17
C PHE A 130 -12.55 -19.08 -3.49
N THR A 131 -11.26 -19.11 -3.84
CA THR A 131 -10.78 -19.76 -5.07
C THR A 131 -10.67 -21.30 -4.94
N ASP A 132 -10.90 -21.88 -3.75
CA ASP A 132 -10.76 -23.33 -3.47
C ASP A 132 -12.02 -24.17 -3.76
N GLU A 133 -13.07 -23.62 -4.39
CA GLU A 133 -14.33 -24.36 -4.67
C GLU A 133 -14.24 -25.50 -5.73
N LEU A 134 -13.05 -25.82 -6.27
CA LEU A 134 -12.91 -26.79 -7.38
C LEU A 134 -11.79 -27.85 -7.26
N GLY A 135 -11.20 -28.10 -6.09
CA GLY A 135 -10.12 -29.08 -5.94
C GLY A 135 -10.57 -30.42 -5.32
N THR A 136 -10.90 -31.43 -6.14
CA THR A 136 -11.16 -32.79 -5.64
C THR A 136 -9.85 -33.53 -5.30
N GLY A 137 -9.62 -33.80 -4.02
CA GLY A 137 -8.92 -35.00 -3.49
C GLY A 137 -7.39 -35.10 -3.59
N LEU A 138 -6.72 -34.41 -4.52
CA LEU A 138 -5.24 -34.41 -4.65
C LEU A 138 -4.63 -33.02 -4.44
N GLU A 139 -5.35 -31.95 -4.76
CA GLU A 139 -4.93 -30.55 -4.54
C GLU A 139 -4.99 -30.12 -3.07
N ALA A 140 -5.74 -30.86 -2.23
CA ALA A 140 -5.85 -30.59 -0.81
C ALA A 140 -4.56 -30.89 -0.02
N GLU A 141 -3.70 -31.80 -0.50
CA GLU A 141 -2.42 -32.11 0.17
C GLU A 141 -1.32 -31.08 -0.15
N GLU A 142 -1.36 -30.43 -1.32
CA GLU A 142 -0.44 -29.32 -1.67
C GLU A 142 -0.89 -27.98 -1.08
N ALA A 143 -2.16 -27.84 -0.67
CA ALA A 143 -2.73 -26.62 -0.11
C ALA A 143 -2.19 -26.28 1.30
N ASP A 144 -1.62 -27.26 2.00
CA ASP A 144 -1.11 -27.15 3.38
C ASP A 144 0.44 -27.14 3.46
N ASP A 145 1.16 -27.07 2.34
CA ASP A 145 2.63 -26.98 2.35
C ASP A 145 3.08 -25.59 2.89
N PRO A 146 3.65 -25.51 4.11
CA PRO A 146 4.04 -24.25 4.72
C PRO A 146 5.31 -23.66 4.09
N GLU A 147 6.05 -24.42 3.29
CA GLU A 147 7.20 -23.91 2.54
C GLU A 147 6.78 -23.21 1.24
N ARG A 148 5.58 -23.55 0.73
CA ARG A 148 5.01 -22.97 -0.49
C ARG A 148 4.00 -21.87 -0.20
N TRP A 149 3.20 -21.98 0.86
CA TRP A 149 2.08 -21.08 1.11
C TRP A 149 2.24 -20.27 2.39
N LEU A 150 1.95 -18.97 2.28
CA LEU A 150 1.80 -18.08 3.43
C LEU A 150 0.32 -17.71 3.59
N TYR A 151 -0.31 -18.13 4.68
CA TYR A 151 -1.72 -17.80 4.95
C TYR A 151 -1.89 -16.32 5.32
N VAL A 152 -2.92 -15.68 4.76
CA VAL A 152 -3.26 -14.28 4.96
C VAL A 152 -4.63 -14.19 5.63
N PRO A 153 -4.72 -13.66 6.87
CA PRO A 153 -6.01 -13.54 7.55
C PRO A 153 -6.83 -12.35 7.02
N ALA A 154 -8.16 -12.44 7.09
CA ALA A 154 -9.02 -11.26 6.99
C ALA A 154 -9.13 -10.57 8.36
N LEU A 155 -8.53 -9.38 8.49
CA LEU A 155 -8.49 -8.59 9.73
C LEU A 155 -9.74 -7.70 9.91
N GLY A 156 -10.61 -7.66 8.91
CA GLY A 156 -11.87 -6.91 8.95
C GLY A 156 -11.72 -5.41 8.74
N SER A 157 -12.83 -4.72 8.91
CA SER A 157 -12.99 -3.32 8.49
C SER A 157 -12.49 -2.26 9.49
N ARG A 158 -11.92 -2.66 10.64
CA ARG A 158 -11.51 -1.70 11.68
C ARG A 158 -10.43 -0.74 11.20
N ALA A 159 -9.47 -1.22 10.41
CA ALA A 159 -8.42 -0.39 9.85
C ALA A 159 -8.98 0.64 8.85
N GLY A 160 -9.81 0.19 7.91
CA GLY A 160 -10.50 1.08 6.97
C GLY A 160 -11.42 2.10 7.66
N TYR A 161 -12.06 1.75 8.78
CA TYR A 161 -12.88 2.72 9.52
C TYR A 161 -12.02 3.87 10.09
N ARG A 162 -10.85 3.54 10.63
CA ARG A 162 -9.87 4.55 11.09
C ARG A 162 -9.30 5.38 9.95
N ASP A 163 -9.28 4.87 8.71
CA ASP A 163 -8.91 5.68 7.54
C ASP A 163 -9.97 6.74 7.24
N MET A 164 -11.26 6.40 7.39
CA MET A 164 -12.34 7.38 7.26
C MET A 164 -12.26 8.46 8.34
N GLU A 165 -12.03 8.09 9.61
CA GLU A 165 -11.88 9.05 10.72
C GLU A 165 -10.70 10.00 10.47
N LEU A 166 -9.52 9.45 10.12
CA LEU A 166 -8.34 10.24 9.82
C LEU A 166 -8.58 11.21 8.65
N PHE A 167 -9.27 10.75 7.60
CA PHE A 167 -9.61 11.60 6.46
C PHE A 167 -10.48 12.78 6.88
N ILE A 168 -11.53 12.50 7.67
CA ILE A 168 -12.46 13.52 8.18
C ILE A 168 -11.73 14.56 9.01
N ASP A 169 -10.82 14.14 9.89
CA ASP A 169 -10.07 15.04 10.76
C ASP A 169 -9.06 15.90 9.99
N GLY A 170 -8.60 15.42 8.83
CA GLY A 170 -7.74 16.18 7.90
C GLY A 170 -8.50 17.11 6.93
N LEU A 171 -9.83 17.21 7.01
CA LEU A 171 -10.61 18.10 6.15
C LEU A 171 -10.61 19.54 6.66
N GLY A 172 -10.23 20.48 5.79
CA GLY A 172 -10.42 21.91 6.05
C GLY A 172 -11.86 22.41 5.80
N ASP A 173 -12.67 21.66 5.04
CA ASP A 173 -14.09 21.96 4.85
C ASP A 173 -14.89 21.38 6.03
N VAL A 174 -15.23 22.26 6.98
CA VAL A 174 -15.99 21.91 8.19
C VAL A 174 -17.36 21.32 7.85
N ALA A 175 -18.04 21.84 6.84
CA ALA A 175 -19.38 21.38 6.47
C ALA A 175 -19.33 19.97 5.86
N LEU A 176 -18.32 19.66 5.05
CA LEU A 176 -18.08 18.30 4.56
C LEU A 176 -17.69 17.35 5.70
N ALA A 177 -16.79 17.78 6.59
CA ALA A 177 -16.34 16.99 7.72
C ALA A 177 -17.52 16.57 8.62
N ASP A 178 -18.42 17.51 8.96
CA ASP A 178 -19.57 17.22 9.81
C ASP A 178 -20.56 16.25 9.15
N ARG A 179 -20.81 16.41 7.85
CA ARG A 179 -21.64 15.44 7.09
C ARG A 179 -21.03 14.05 7.12
N LEU A 180 -19.72 13.93 6.95
CA LEU A 180 -19.03 12.64 6.98
C LEU A 180 -19.02 12.03 8.39
N ARG A 181 -18.81 12.82 9.46
CA ARG A 181 -18.90 12.33 10.86
C ARG A 181 -20.25 11.69 11.14
N ILE A 182 -21.33 12.34 10.71
CA ILE A 182 -22.69 11.79 10.83
C ILE A 182 -22.82 10.52 9.97
N ALA A 183 -22.31 10.53 8.74
CA ALA A 183 -22.42 9.40 7.83
C ALA A 183 -21.75 8.13 8.35
N ILE A 184 -20.62 8.24 9.05
CA ILE A 184 -19.87 7.09 9.55
C ILE A 184 -20.42 6.48 10.84
N ALA A 185 -21.48 7.05 11.43
CA ALA A 185 -22.07 6.54 12.66
C ALA A 185 -22.91 5.27 12.43
N GLY A 186 -22.60 4.19 13.14
CA GLY A 186 -23.39 2.95 13.15
C GLY A 186 -23.31 2.10 11.86
N ARG A 187 -24.23 1.14 11.73
CA ARG A 187 -24.22 0.13 10.64
C ARG A 187 -24.28 0.78 9.26
N GLY A 188 -23.49 0.30 8.31
CA GLY A 188 -23.45 0.83 6.94
C GLY A 188 -22.62 2.10 6.75
N ALA A 189 -21.72 2.40 7.70
CA ALA A 189 -20.83 3.56 7.69
C ALA A 189 -20.07 3.73 6.37
N PHE A 190 -19.38 2.67 5.90
CA PHE A 190 -18.60 2.70 4.66
C PHE A 190 -19.41 3.11 3.44
N ARG A 191 -20.61 2.54 3.27
CA ARG A 191 -21.48 2.87 2.14
C ARG A 191 -21.90 4.33 2.21
N ARG A 192 -22.39 4.80 3.35
CA ARG A 192 -22.83 6.21 3.50
C ARG A 192 -21.68 7.20 3.35
N PHE A 193 -20.50 6.88 3.87
CA PHE A 193 -19.30 7.67 3.68
C PHE A 193 -18.99 7.83 2.19
N LYS A 194 -18.99 6.72 1.44
CA LYS A 194 -18.84 6.73 -0.01
C LYS A 194 -19.95 7.54 -0.70
N ASP A 195 -21.21 7.37 -0.31
CA ASP A 195 -22.35 8.10 -0.89
C ASP A 195 -22.19 9.62 -0.73
N VAL A 196 -21.64 10.09 0.39
CA VAL A 196 -21.35 11.51 0.62
C VAL A 196 -20.19 11.98 -0.26
N LEU A 197 -19.10 11.21 -0.34
CA LEU A 197 -17.94 11.56 -1.16
C LEU A 197 -18.21 11.49 -2.66
N ALA A 198 -19.15 10.65 -3.13
CA ALA A 198 -19.48 10.51 -4.55
C ALA A 198 -19.98 11.82 -5.18
N ARG A 199 -20.40 12.79 -4.36
CA ARG A 199 -20.83 14.12 -4.79
C ARG A 199 -19.69 15.12 -4.93
N ASP A 200 -18.49 14.77 -4.48
CA ASP A 200 -17.27 15.59 -4.54
C ASP A 200 -16.10 14.73 -5.02
N GLU A 201 -15.84 14.77 -6.33
CA GLU A 201 -14.79 13.99 -6.98
C GLU A 201 -13.38 14.33 -6.43
N ARG A 202 -13.16 15.56 -5.96
CA ARG A 202 -11.88 15.97 -5.38
C ARG A 202 -11.69 15.32 -4.01
N ALA A 203 -12.71 15.35 -3.16
CA ALA A 203 -12.68 14.68 -1.86
C ALA A 203 -12.57 13.15 -2.03
N TRP A 204 -13.30 12.57 -2.97
CA TRP A 204 -13.22 11.15 -3.32
C TRP A 204 -11.79 10.73 -3.68
N ARG A 205 -11.13 11.45 -4.61
CA ARG A 205 -9.74 11.16 -5.00
C ARG A 205 -8.74 11.30 -3.85
N ARG A 206 -8.93 12.30 -2.98
CA ARG A 206 -8.07 12.49 -1.79
C ARG A 206 -8.23 11.35 -0.79
N TYR A 207 -9.46 10.92 -0.53
CA TYR A 207 -9.71 9.78 0.36
C TYR A 207 -9.08 8.51 -0.19
N HIS A 208 -9.30 8.19 -1.48
CA HIS A 208 -8.69 7.01 -2.10
C HIS A 208 -7.18 7.01 -1.98
N ARG A 209 -6.53 8.15 -2.27
CA ARG A 209 -5.07 8.26 -2.13
C ARG A 209 -4.59 7.98 -0.71
N LEU A 210 -5.25 8.58 0.29
CA LEU A 210 -4.93 8.33 1.70
C LEU A 210 -5.14 6.86 2.07
N SER A 211 -6.28 6.28 1.68
CA SER A 211 -6.65 4.90 1.98
C SER A 211 -5.65 3.93 1.34
N ASP A 212 -5.35 4.09 0.04
CA ASP A 212 -4.40 3.26 -0.70
C ASP A 212 -2.99 3.31 -0.06
N GLU A 213 -2.51 4.50 0.31
CA GLU A 213 -1.22 4.67 1.00
C GLU A 213 -1.18 3.91 2.33
N ARG A 214 -2.24 4.03 3.13
CA ARG A 214 -2.31 3.39 4.44
C ARG A 214 -2.47 1.88 4.33
N GLN A 215 -3.22 1.41 3.34
CA GLN A 215 -3.38 -0.01 3.01
C GLN A 215 -2.03 -0.65 2.65
N ARG A 216 -1.25 -0.02 1.77
CA ARG A 216 0.09 -0.50 1.40
C ARG A 216 1.05 -0.52 2.59
N GLY A 217 1.00 0.50 3.45
CA GLY A 217 1.78 0.52 4.69
C GLY A 217 1.43 -0.64 5.62
N ARG A 218 0.12 -0.88 5.86
CA ARG A 218 -0.33 -2.00 6.70
C ARG A 218 0.06 -3.36 6.13
N ALA A 219 -0.07 -3.55 4.83
CA ALA A 219 0.34 -4.78 4.14
C ALA A 219 1.86 -5.01 4.26
N ARG A 220 2.67 -3.95 4.11
CA ARG A 220 4.12 -4.01 4.31
C ARG A 220 4.48 -4.40 5.75
N ALA A 221 3.87 -3.77 6.74
CA ALA A 221 4.13 -4.10 8.14
C ALA A 221 3.76 -5.55 8.46
N TRP A 222 2.61 -6.02 7.93
CA TRP A 222 2.20 -7.41 8.10
C TRP A 222 3.20 -8.39 7.47
N LEU A 223 3.71 -8.13 6.26
CA LEU A 223 4.77 -8.96 5.67
C LEU A 223 6.03 -9.02 6.55
N ALA A 224 6.42 -7.88 7.13
CA ALA A 224 7.59 -7.82 8.00
C ALA A 224 7.38 -8.65 9.28
N GLU A 225 6.17 -8.64 9.85
CA GLU A 225 5.78 -9.50 10.97
C GLU A 225 5.88 -10.99 10.60
N GLU A 226 5.57 -11.35 9.35
CA GLU A 226 5.76 -12.71 8.79
C GLU A 226 7.21 -13.02 8.34
N GLY A 227 8.15 -12.09 8.53
CA GLY A 227 9.57 -12.28 8.18
C GLY A 227 9.92 -12.01 6.72
N TYR A 228 9.06 -11.30 5.98
CA TYR A 228 9.22 -10.95 4.58
C TYR A 228 9.29 -9.44 4.34
N CYS A 229 9.85 -9.04 3.21
CA CYS A 229 9.80 -7.65 2.76
C CYS A 229 9.44 -7.57 1.27
N PRO A 230 8.77 -6.50 0.82
CA PRO A 230 8.50 -6.32 -0.60
C PRO A 230 9.81 -6.22 -1.38
N SER A 231 9.95 -7.03 -2.42
CA SER A 231 11.11 -6.93 -3.31
C SER A 231 11.09 -5.58 -4.05
N ALA A 232 12.28 -5.05 -4.38
CA ALA A 232 12.42 -3.80 -5.13
C ALA A 232 11.96 -3.92 -6.60
N SER A 233 11.72 -5.14 -7.07
CA SER A 233 11.25 -5.48 -8.40
C SER A 233 9.85 -6.08 -8.29
N CYS A 234 8.81 -5.25 -8.42
CA CYS A 234 7.46 -5.78 -8.58
C CYS A 234 7.41 -6.58 -9.90
N SER A 235 7.18 -7.89 -9.81
CA SER A 235 6.57 -8.64 -10.90
C SER A 235 5.22 -7.98 -11.17
N ALA A 236 5.08 -7.34 -12.33
CA ALA A 236 3.76 -6.97 -12.80
C ALA A 236 2.98 -8.27 -13.00
N SER A 237 1.95 -8.53 -12.19
CA SER A 237 0.93 -9.49 -12.56
C SER A 237 0.33 -9.01 -13.87
N SER A 238 0.54 -9.77 -14.95
CA SER A 238 -0.21 -9.54 -16.18
C SER A 238 -1.67 -9.89 -15.91
N ARG A 239 -2.54 -8.87 -15.95
CA ARG A 239 -3.94 -9.05 -16.36
C ARG A 239 -4.32 -7.90 -17.27
#